data_AF-A0A6D0IL45-F1
#
_entry.id   AF-A0A6D0IL45-F1
#
_cell.length_a   1.000
_cell.length_b   1.000
_cell.length_c   1.000
_cell.angle_alpha   90.00
_cell.angle_beta   90.00
_cell.angle_gamma   90.00
#
_symmetry.space_group_name_H-M   'P 1'
#
loop_
_entity.id
_entity.type
_entity.pdbx_description
1 polymer ?
#
loop_
_entity_poly.entity_id
_entity_poly.type
_entity_poly.pdbx_seq_one_letter_code
_entity_poly.pdbx_strand_id
1 'polypeptide(L)' 'AQGYRFRVPYGTLLCVSDKPLHGEIKLPGQANRFYEGAISEHLQIGIRAIDLLRAEGDRLHSRKLRTFNEPPFR' A
#
# COMPACT_ATOMS: atom_id res chain seq x y z
N ALA A 1 21.79 11.28 13.77
CA ALA A 1 21.36 11.33 12.35
C ALA A 1 20.25 12.36 12.21
N GLN A 2 20.39 13.32 11.30
CA GLN A 2 19.34 14.30 11.01
C GLN A 2 18.26 13.58 10.20
N GLY A 3 17.12 13.28 10.83
CA GLY A 3 16.04 12.52 10.22
C GLY A 3 15.29 13.36 9.20
N TYR A 4 15.66 13.29 7.92
CA TYR A 4 14.89 13.89 6.84
C TYR A 4 13.56 13.14 6.71
N ARG A 5 12.45 13.84 7.01
CA ARG A 5 11.10 13.34 6.71
C ARG A 5 10.71 13.85 5.32
N PHE A 6 10.91 13.00 4.32
CA PHE A 6 10.46 13.30 2.97
C PHE A 6 8.93 13.30 2.92
N ARG A 7 8.35 14.38 2.38
CA ARG A 7 6.90 14.56 2.24
C ARG A 7 6.39 13.89 0.96
N VAL A 8 6.59 12.58 0.89
CA VAL A 8 6.14 11.74 -0.24
C VAL A 8 4.74 11.24 0.09
N PRO A 9 3.75 11.37 -0.82
CA PRO A 9 2.47 10.70 -0.67
C PRO A 9 2.68 9.19 -0.58
N TYR A 10 2.16 8.56 0.47
CA TYR A 10 2.27 7.11 0.66
C TYR A 10 0.94 6.54 1.16
N GLY A 11 0.76 5.25 0.91
CA GLY A 11 -0.37 4.46 1.38
C GLY A 11 0.01 2.99 1.36
N THR A 12 -0.75 2.18 2.10
CA THR A 12 -0.52 0.75 2.21
C THR A 12 -1.81 0.01 1.94
N LEU A 13 -1.76 -0.97 1.03
CA LEU A 13 -2.82 -1.95 0.83
C LEU A 13 -2.37 -3.27 1.45
N LEU A 14 -3.10 -3.75 2.45
CA LEU A 14 -2.77 -4.98 3.17
C LEU A 14 -3.67 -6.13 2.70
N CYS A 15 -3.05 -7.26 2.35
CA CYS A 15 -3.78 -8.48 2.06
C CYS A 15 -3.92 -9.27 3.36
N VAL A 16 -5.15 -9.62 3.74
CA VAL A 16 -5.39 -10.48 4.90
C VAL A 16 -5.20 -11.92 4.45
N SER A 17 -4.22 -12.61 5.05
CA SER A 17 -3.97 -14.03 4.78
C SER A 17 -4.16 -14.83 6.06
N ASP A 18 -4.80 -15.99 5.95
CA ASP A 18 -4.94 -16.96 7.04
C ASP A 18 -3.78 -17.96 7.11
N LYS A 19 -2.72 -17.77 6.29
CA LYS A 19 -1.45 -18.50 6.39
C LYS A 19 -0.98 -18.37 7.85
N PRO A 20 -0.91 -19.46 8.63
CA PRO A 20 -0.59 -19.34 10.04
C PRO A 20 0.83 -18.80 10.19
N LEU A 21 1.04 -18.05 11.29
CA LEU A 21 2.32 -17.44 11.67
C LEU A 21 3.52 -18.42 11.62
N HIS A 22 3.26 -19.73 11.66
CA HIS A 22 4.23 -20.83 11.74
C HIS A 22 4.35 -21.69 10.47
N GLY A 23 3.87 -21.22 9.30
CA GLY A 23 4.26 -21.78 8.01
C GLY A 23 3.53 -23.06 7.54
N GLU A 24 2.73 -23.73 8.38
CA GLU A 24 1.96 -24.89 7.94
C GLU A 24 0.61 -24.49 7.31
N ILE A 25 0.45 -24.76 6.02
CA ILE A 25 -0.78 -24.44 5.27
C ILE A 25 -1.97 -25.18 5.89
N LYS A 26 -3.03 -24.46 6.27
CA LYS A 26 -4.26 -25.02 6.89
C LYS A 26 -4.98 -26.06 6.02
N LEU A 27 -4.76 -26.09 4.70
CA LEU A 27 -5.38 -27.04 3.76
C LEU A 27 -4.46 -27.31 2.54
N PRO A 28 -3.80 -28.48 2.43
CA PRO A 28 -2.96 -28.78 1.27
C PRO A 28 -3.81 -28.90 0.00
N GLY A 29 -3.45 -28.14 -1.05
CA GLY A 29 -4.02 -28.24 -2.40
C GLY A 29 -4.95 -27.09 -2.82
N GLN A 30 -6.06 -26.86 -2.10
CA GLN A 30 -7.02 -25.79 -2.45
C GLN A 30 -6.57 -24.40 -2.01
N ALA A 31 -5.86 -24.29 -0.88
CA ALA A 31 -5.42 -23.01 -0.34
C ALA A 31 -4.38 -22.31 -1.23
N ASN A 32 -3.49 -23.07 -1.90
CA ASN A 32 -2.45 -22.48 -2.75
C ASN A 32 -3.02 -21.70 -3.93
N ARG A 33 -4.01 -22.25 -4.64
CA ARG A 33 -4.66 -21.54 -5.76
C ARG A 33 -5.40 -20.28 -5.30
N PHE A 34 -6.04 -20.35 -4.13
CA PHE A 34 -6.70 -19.20 -3.52
C PHE A 34 -5.68 -18.11 -3.16
N TYR A 35 -4.55 -18.47 -2.54
CA TYR A 35 -3.48 -17.50 -2.24
C TYR A 35 -2.84 -16.92 -3.50
N GLU A 36 -2.54 -17.74 -4.51
CA GLU A 36 -1.99 -17.27 -5.78
C GLU A 36 -2.92 -16.28 -6.47
N GLY A 37 -4.23 -16.57 -6.47
CA GLY A 37 -5.26 -15.65 -6.96
C GLY A 37 -5.28 -14.33 -6.18
N ALA A 38 -5.37 -14.40 -4.86
CA ALA A 38 -5.40 -13.23 -3.99
C ALA A 38 -4.14 -12.35 -4.12
N ILE A 39 -2.96 -12.96 -4.26
CA ILE A 39 -1.68 -12.25 -4.49
C ILE A 39 -1.72 -11.54 -5.84
N SER A 40 -2.15 -12.24 -6.90
CA SER A 40 -2.24 -11.67 -8.24
C SER A 40 -3.20 -10.48 -8.28
N GLU A 41 -4.39 -10.63 -7.71
CA GLU A 41 -5.39 -9.57 -7.61
C GLU A 41 -4.86 -8.37 -6.81
N HIS A 42 -4.20 -8.61 -5.67
CA HIS A 42 -3.61 -7.56 -4.84
C HIS A 42 -2.57 -6.75 -5.61
N LEU A 43 -1.74 -7.42 -6.40
CA LEU A 43 -0.75 -6.76 -7.27
C LEU A 43 -1.44 -5.92 -8.35
N GLN A 44 -2.49 -6.45 -9.00
CA GLN A 44 -3.25 -5.71 -10.00
C GLN A 44 -3.92 -4.46 -9.42
N ILE A 45 -4.49 -4.56 -8.20
CA ILE A 45 -5.04 -3.39 -7.49
C ILE A 45 -3.93 -2.36 -7.22
N GLY A 46 -2.76 -2.80 -6.77
CA GLY A 46 -1.60 -1.93 -6.54
C GLY A 46 -1.15 -1.19 -7.80
N ILE A 47 -1.00 -1.90 -8.91
CA ILE A 47 -0.63 -1.31 -10.21
C ILE A 47 -1.70 -0.30 -10.65
N ARG A 48 -2.98 -0.67 -10.59
CA ARG A 48 -4.07 0.22 -10.97
C ARG A 48 -4.14 1.47 -10.09
N ALA A 49 -3.89 1.33 -8.79
CA ALA A 49 -3.81 2.47 -7.89
C ALA A 49 -2.67 3.41 -8.29
N ILE A 50 -1.49 2.89 -8.63
CA ILE A 50 -0.36 3.70 -9.10
C ILE A 50 -0.71 4.45 -10.39
N ASP A 51 -1.39 3.80 -11.34
CA ASP A 51 -1.84 4.46 -12.57
C ASP A 51 -2.81 5.62 -12.30
N LEU A 52 -3.76 5.43 -11.37
CA LEU A 52 -4.69 6.47 -10.96
C LEU A 52 -3.97 7.63 -10.24
N LEU A 53 -3.04 7.32 -9.35
CA LEU A 53 -2.23 8.32 -8.64
C LEU A 53 -1.36 9.12 -9.62
N ARG A 54 -0.80 8.45 -10.64
CA ARG A 54 -0.04 9.10 -11.72
C ARG A 54 -0.90 10.05 -12.53
N ALA A 55 -2.15 9.65 -12.84
CA ALA A 55 -3.09 10.48 -13.58
C ALA A 55 -3.50 11.76 -12.81
N GLU A 56 -3.50 11.73 -11.48
CA GLU A 56 -3.80 12.90 -10.65
C GLU A 56 -2.66 13.95 -10.66
N GLY A 57 -1.42 13.54 -10.95
CA GLY A 57 -0.27 14.44 -11.12
C GLY A 57 -0.05 15.34 -9.90
N ASP A 58 0.14 16.64 -10.11
CA ASP A 58 0.43 17.62 -9.06
C ASP A 58 -0.70 17.75 -8.01
N ARG A 59 -1.93 17.37 -8.37
CA ARG A 59 -3.08 17.43 -7.46
C ARG A 59 -3.00 16.38 -6.35
N LEU A 60 -2.16 15.35 -6.52
CA LEU A 60 -1.94 14.32 -5.51
C LEU A 60 -1.30 14.90 -4.23
N HIS A 61 -0.52 15.97 -4.36
CA HIS A 61 0.04 16.70 -3.24
C HIS A 61 -1.03 17.58 -2.58
N SER A 62 -1.86 16.98 -1.74
CA SER A 62 -2.92 17.72 -1.03
C SER A 62 -2.43 18.34 0.29
N ARG A 63 -3.04 19.48 0.69
CA ARG A 63 -2.86 20.08 2.03
C ARG A 63 -3.32 19.16 3.17
N LYS A 64 -4.08 18.09 2.90
CA LYS A 64 -4.54 17.11 3.90
C LYS A 64 -3.52 16.00 4.18
N LEU A 65 -2.51 15.82 3.32
CA LEU A 65 -1.31 15.05 3.65
C LEU A 65 -0.35 15.80 4.59
N ARG A 66 -0.78 16.96 5.13
CA ARG A 66 -0.07 17.70 6.17
C ARG A 66 -0.52 17.25 7.55
N THR A 67 0.46 16.99 8.42
CA THR A 67 0.23 16.82 9.86
C THR A 67 0.04 18.19 10.52
N PHE A 68 -0.74 18.21 11.61
CA PHE A 68 -1.45 19.35 12.20
C PHE A 68 -0.60 20.56 12.68
N ASN A 69 0.74 20.47 12.77
CA ASN A 69 1.59 21.44 13.48
C ASN A 69 2.84 21.91 12.69
N GLU A 70 2.73 22.36 11.44
CA GLU A 70 3.89 22.97 10.75
C GLU A 70 3.56 24.33 10.11
N PRO A 71 4.35 25.39 10.37
CA PRO A 71 4.11 26.73 9.83
C PRO A 71 4.39 26.79 8.32
N PRO A 72 3.78 27.74 7.59
CA PRO A 72 3.87 27.78 6.14
C PRO A 72 5.28 28.16 5.68
N PHE A 73 5.68 27.61 4.52
CA PHE A 73 6.87 28.06 3.79
C PHE A 73 6.83 29.58 3.61
N ARG A 74 8.00 30.22 3.67
CA ARG A 74 8.21 31.57 3.13
C ARG A 74 7.88 31.61 1.65
#